data_AF-A0A286GNR7-F1
#
_entry.id   AF-A0A286GNR7-F1
#
_cell.length_a   1.000
_cell.length_b   1.000
_cell.length_c   1.000
_cell.angle_alpha   90.00
_cell.angle_beta   90.00
_cell.angle_gamma   90.00
#
_symmetry.space_group_name_H-M   'P 1'
#
loop_
_entity.id
_entity.type
_entity.pdbx_description
1 polymer ?
#
loop_
_entity_poly.entity_id
_entity_poly.type
_entity_poly.pdbx_seq_one_letter_code
_entity_poly.pdbx_strand_id
1 'polypeptide(L)'
;MYVRSQRAEDLARKLAERTGKSIAQVVEDALDEQWQRVEAEPAPEAQSAELDDLMALARQCTARLEGRRLDTDGLYDEDGLPK
;
A
#
# COMPACT_ATOMS: atom_id res chain seq x y z
N MET A 1 6.36 -13.87 -26.34
CA MET A 1 6.12 -15.04 -25.45
C MET A 1 4.70 -15.51 -25.68
N TYR A 2 4.42 -16.82 -25.72
CA TYR A 2 3.05 -17.34 -25.87
C TYR A 2 2.70 -18.16 -24.62
N VAL A 3 1.54 -17.89 -24.01
CA VAL A 3 1.06 -18.60 -22.82
C VAL A 3 0.12 -19.71 -23.28
N ARG A 4 0.51 -20.99 -23.06
CA ARG A 4 -0.34 -22.16 -23.34
C ARG A 4 -1.00 -22.60 -22.04
N SER A 5 -2.25 -22.20 -21.81
CA SER A 5 -3.01 -22.61 -20.63
C SER A 5 -4.48 -22.74 -20.97
N GLN A 6 -5.02 -23.96 -20.85
CA GLN A 6 -6.44 -24.22 -21.10
C GLN A 6 -7.33 -23.33 -20.23
N ARG A 7 -6.95 -23.17 -18.95
CA ARG A 7 -7.67 -22.30 -18.01
C ARG A 7 -7.67 -20.84 -18.45
N ALA A 8 -6.56 -20.34 -19.00
CA ALA A 8 -6.48 -18.97 -19.48
C ALA A 8 -7.39 -18.75 -20.70
N GLU A 9 -7.40 -19.70 -21.64
CA GLU A 9 -8.29 -19.67 -22.80
C GLU A 9 -9.77 -19.71 -22.40
N ASP A 10 -10.13 -20.56 -21.43
CA ASP A 10 -11.51 -20.67 -20.93
C ASP A 10 -11.97 -19.37 -20.25
N LEU A 11 -11.10 -18.74 -19.46
CA LEU A 11 -11.39 -17.46 -18.81
C LEU A 11 -11.54 -16.33 -19.83
N ALA A 12 -10.62 -16.24 -20.79
CA ALA A 12 -10.66 -15.22 -21.82
C ALA A 12 -11.93 -15.36 -22.69
N ARG A 13 -12.35 -16.59 -23.01
CA ARG A 13 -13.60 -16.84 -23.73
C ARG A 13 -14.83 -16.40 -22.95
N LYS A 14 -14.93 -16.75 -21.67
CA LYS A 14 -16.04 -16.32 -20.79
C LYS A 14 -16.14 -14.80 -20.68
N LEU A 15 -15.01 -14.12 -20.54
CA LEU A 15 -14.95 -12.66 -20.47
C LEU A 15 -15.33 -12.03 -21.83
N ALA A 16 -14.85 -12.57 -22.94
CA ALA A 16 -15.22 -12.10 -24.28
C ALA A 16 -16.73 -12.24 -24.54
N GLU A 17 -17.31 -13.40 -24.22
CA GLU A 17 -18.75 -13.65 -24.31
C GLU A 17 -19.55 -12.67 -23.44
N ARG A 18 -19.07 -12.38 -22.23
CA ARG A 18 -19.77 -11.48 -21.30
C ARG A 18 -19.67 -10.00 -21.68
N THR A 19 -18.55 -9.59 -22.28
CA THR A 19 -18.26 -8.17 -22.58
C THR A 19 -18.55 -7.80 -24.03
N GLY A 20 -18.72 -8.77 -24.93
CA GLY A 20 -18.83 -8.57 -26.37
C GLY A 20 -17.53 -8.14 -27.05
N LYS A 21 -16.41 -8.12 -26.31
CA LYS A 21 -15.08 -7.78 -26.84
C LYS A 21 -14.43 -9.02 -27.47
N SER A 22 -13.41 -8.79 -28.31
CA SER A 22 -12.58 -9.89 -28.81
C SER A 22 -11.76 -10.52 -27.67
N ILE A 23 -11.38 -11.79 -27.82
CA ILE A 23 -10.51 -12.48 -26.84
C ILE A 23 -9.21 -11.71 -26.63
N ALA A 24 -8.61 -11.19 -27.70
CA ALA A 24 -7.37 -10.41 -27.63
C ALA A 24 -7.56 -9.14 -26.78
N GLN A 25 -8.62 -8.37 -27.06
CA GLN A 25 -8.92 -7.13 -26.35
C GLN A 25 -9.12 -7.38 -24.85
N VAL A 26 -9.86 -8.44 -24.49
CA VAL A 26 -10.07 -8.82 -23.09
C VAL A 26 -8.77 -9.17 -22.39
N VAL A 27 -7.87 -9.90 -23.07
CA VAL A 27 -6.58 -10.29 -22.50
C VAL A 27 -5.69 -9.06 -22.32
N GLU A 28 -5.64 -8.17 -23.31
CA GLU A 28 -4.90 -6.90 -23.22
C GLU A 28 -5.41 -6.05 -22.06
N ASP A 29 -6.73 -5.82 -21.99
CA ASP A 29 -7.36 -5.03 -20.92
C ASP A 29 -7.07 -5.62 -19.53
N ALA A 30 -7.17 -6.95 -19.37
CA ALA A 30 -6.94 -7.61 -18.09
C ALA A 30 -5.47 -7.56 -17.65
N LEU A 31 -4.53 -7.67 -18.60
CA LEU A 31 -3.11 -7.54 -18.31
C LEU A 31 -2.74 -6.11 -17.94
N ASP A 32 -3.31 -5.12 -18.63
CA ASP A 32 -3.09 -3.71 -18.35
C ASP A 32 -3.65 -3.33 -16.97
N GLU A 33 -4.87 -3.76 -16.64
CA GLU A 33 -5.47 -3.55 -15.32
C GLU A 33 -4.66 -4.22 -14.20
N GLN A 34 -4.08 -5.39 -14.45
CA GLN A 34 -3.21 -6.05 -13.49
C GLN A 34 -1.88 -5.32 -13.34
N TRP A 35 -1.31 -4.83 -14.45
CA TRP A 35 -0.06 -4.09 -14.44
C TRP A 35 -0.20 -2.77 -13.69
N GLN A 36 -1.26 -2.00 -13.96
CA GLN A 36 -1.55 -0.75 -13.26
C GLN A 36 -1.71 -0.95 -11.75
N ARG A 37 -2.31 -2.07 -11.32
CA ARG A 37 -2.39 -2.42 -9.90
C ARG A 37 -1.03 -2.64 -9.27
N VAL A 38 -0.16 -3.38 -9.94
CA VAL A 38 1.20 -3.65 -9.47
C VAL A 38 2.06 -2.39 -9.48
N GLU A 39 1.89 -1.52 -10.48
CA GLU A 39 2.62 -0.24 -10.58
C GLU A 39 2.15 0.77 -9.52
N ALA A 40 0.87 0.75 -9.15
CA ALA A 40 0.33 1.60 -8.10
C ALA A 40 0.75 1.17 -6.68
N GLU A 41 1.15 -0.10 -6.50
CA GLU A 41 1.71 -0.57 -5.24
C GLU A 41 3.16 -0.06 -5.11
N PRO A 42 3.53 0.64 -4.02
CA PRO A 42 4.91 1.04 -3.81
C PRO A 42 5.78 -0.22 -3.82
N ALA A 43 6.89 -0.16 -4.54
CA ALA A 43 7.82 -1.29 -4.63
C ALA A 43 8.10 -1.83 -3.22
N PRO A 44 8.14 -3.16 -3.02
CA PRO A 44 8.37 -3.74 -1.69
C PRO A 44 9.61 -3.16 -0.99
N GLU A 45 10.61 -2.79 -1.79
CA GLU A 45 11.86 -2.13 -1.38
C GLU A 45 11.63 -0.71 -0.85
N ALA A 46 10.75 0.05 -1.49
CA ALA A 46 10.38 1.40 -1.05
C ALA A 46 9.57 1.35 0.25
N GLN A 47 8.67 0.37 0.39
CA GLN A 47 7.91 0.18 1.62
C GLN A 47 8.79 -0.28 2.79
N SER A 48 9.80 -1.12 2.54
CA SER A 48 10.78 -1.48 3.58
C SER A 48 11.64 -0.30 4.00
N ALA A 49 12.07 0.54 3.07
CA ALA A 49 12.88 1.72 3.37
C ALA A 49 12.09 2.73 4.24
N GLU A 50 10.82 2.97 3.92
CA GLU A 50 9.96 3.87 4.70
C GLU A 50 9.72 3.34 6.13
N LEU A 51 9.53 2.03 6.27
CA LEU A 51 9.40 1.38 7.58
C LEU A 51 10.70 1.51 8.41
N ASP A 52 11.85 1.30 7.77
CA ASP A 52 13.16 1.43 8.40
C ASP A 52 13.42 2.87 8.88
N ASP A 53 13.06 3.86 8.07
CA ASP A 53 13.15 5.28 8.42
C ASP A 53 12.25 5.61 9.62
N LEU A 54 11.01 5.09 9.64
CA LEU A 54 10.08 5.29 10.75
C LEU A 54 10.62 4.69 12.05
N MET A 55 11.19 3.48 11.97
CA MET A 55 11.78 2.78 13.10
C MET A 55 13.07 3.47 13.59
N ALA A 56 13.85 4.06 12.68
CA ALA A 56 15.01 4.88 13.04
C ALA A 56 14.58 6.14 13.80
N LEU A 57 13.55 6.83 13.33
CA LEU A 57 12.99 8.01 14.01
C LEU A 57 12.44 7.65 15.40
N ALA A 58 11.69 6.56 15.51
CA ALA A 58 11.17 6.08 16.78
C ALA A 58 12.31 5.83 17.80
N ARG A 59 13.40 5.17 17.39
CA ARG A 59 14.58 4.96 18.24
C ARG A 59 15.21 6.28 18.68
N GLN A 60 15.34 7.26 17.79
CA GLN A 60 15.88 8.59 18.14
C GLN A 60 14.98 9.34 19.14
N CYS A 61 13.66 9.27 18.96
CA CYS A 61 12.69 9.86 19.88
C CYS A 61 12.79 9.22 21.26
N THR A 62 12.80 7.89 21.33
CA THR A 62 12.92 7.14 22.59
C THR A 62 14.22 7.50 23.31
N ALA A 63 15.36 7.51 22.62
CA ALA A 63 16.64 7.89 23.22
C ALA A 63 16.65 9.32 23.79
N ARG A 64 15.99 10.28 23.12
CA ARG A 64 15.85 11.67 23.63
C ARG A 64 14.88 11.79 24.80
N LEU A 65 13.94 10.86 24.93
CA LEU A 65 12.88 10.88 25.94
C LEU A 65 13.18 9.93 27.11
N GLU A 66 14.30 9.20 27.11
CA GLU A 66 14.63 8.22 28.14
C GLU A 66 14.47 8.81 29.56
N GLY A 67 13.57 8.19 30.32
CA GLY A 67 13.27 8.57 31.71
C GLY A 67 12.32 9.76 31.89
N ARG A 68 11.89 10.45 30.82
CA ARG A 68 10.95 11.58 30.92
C ARG A 68 9.52 11.11 30.70
N ARG A 69 8.74 11.08 31.78
CA ARG A 69 7.28 11.03 31.68
C ARG A 69 6.79 12.38 31.19
N LEU A 70 6.16 12.41 30.01
CA LEU A 70 5.44 13.60 29.57
C LEU A 70 4.25 13.78 30.50
N ASP A 71 4.24 14.88 31.22
CA ASP A 71 3.19 15.25 32.16
C ASP A 71 2.60 16.59 31.75
N THR A 72 1.30 16.75 31.95
CA THR A 72 0.53 17.95 31.62
C THR A 72 0.13 18.74 32.86
N ASP A 73 0.43 18.24 34.05
CA ASP A 73 0.03 18.82 35.35
C ASP A 73 0.50 20.28 35.56
N GLY A 74 1.46 20.76 34.74
CA GLY A 74 1.93 22.16 34.76
C GLY A 74 1.43 23.06 33.63
N LEU A 75 0.75 22.51 32.61
CA LEU A 75 0.41 23.24 31.39
C LEU A 75 -0.97 23.91 31.44
N TYR A 76 -1.86 23.41 32.28
CA TYR A 76 -3.22 23.90 32.42
C TYR A 76 -3.49 24.36 33.86
N ASP A 77 -4.36 25.34 34.02
CA ASP A 77 -4.88 25.76 35.32
C ASP A 77 -6.01 24.83 35.80
N GLU A 78 -6.57 25.16 36.96
CA GLU A 78 -7.62 24.38 37.62
C GLU A 78 -8.96 24.39 36.86
N ASP A 79 -9.16 25.34 35.96
CA ASP A 79 -10.30 25.40 35.03
C ASP A 79 -10.00 24.69 33.69
N GLY A 80 -8.79 24.14 33.53
CA GLY A 80 -8.34 23.46 32.32
C GLY A 80 -7.90 24.39 31.19
N LEU A 81 -7.66 25.67 31.47
CA LEU A 81 -7.14 26.63 30.50
C LEU A 81 -5.62 26.58 30.44
N PRO A 82 -5.00 26.74 29.25
CA PRO A 82 -3.55 26.86 29.15
C PRO A 82 -3.06 28.04 30.00
N LYS A 83 -2.03 27.80 30.81
CA LYS A 83 -1.33 28.87 31.54
C LYS A 83 -0.53 29.77 30.61
#